data_AF-A0A947PXR8-F1
#
_entry.id   AF-A0A947PXR8-F1
#
_cell.length_a   1.000
_cell.length_b   1.000
_cell.length_c   1.000
_cell.angle_alpha   90.00
_cell.angle_beta   90.00
_cell.angle_gamma   90.00
#
_symmetry.space_group_name_H-M   'P 1'
#
loop_
_entity.id
_entity.type
_entity.pdbx_description
1 polymer ?
#
loop_
_entity_poly.entity_id
_entity_poly.type
_entity_poly.pdbx_seq_one_letter_code
_entity_poly.pdbx_strand_id
1 'polypeptide(L)'
;HSCFRVGANASKTLIVNFLAESSNSVPNVRLESGSSETALINLTAMSNGTAIDDASGGDYDAVNAGYPDSNRLRKTLVTDMKAALMRYDSEYIDTPGSHSLDLSHSVHIVDAYNGAMTLTLPAANTAPGATMTVKKIDATPNVITITEDGGSGPDGRDLKLGGEDDYATVYSNGTSWYVIESNRMAGSVRYADTTGTYQIDMVGDVYLISSYGGAVTAQLPPANAAQAVGRMITIKKTDPSGNAVTVTEQGGAGPDQGSVVLSTQNHAVTVISNSVQWYVVSKLS
;
A
#
# COMPACT_ATOMS: atom_id res chain seq x y z
N HIS A 1 -10.86 43.12 -18.00
CA HIS A 1 -11.30 43.75 -16.74
C HIS A 1 -11.49 42.63 -15.71
N SER A 2 -11.22 42.88 -14.42
CA SER A 2 -11.40 41.96 -13.29
C SER A 2 -11.74 42.76 -12.03
N CYS A 3 -12.30 42.15 -10.99
CA CYS A 3 -12.53 42.84 -9.72
C CYS A 3 -11.20 43.18 -9.03
N PHE A 4 -10.25 42.25 -9.08
CA PHE A 4 -8.86 42.46 -8.64
C PHE A 4 -7.89 41.92 -9.69
N ARG A 5 -6.75 42.59 -9.87
CA ARG A 5 -5.70 42.17 -10.80
C ARG A 5 -4.36 42.16 -10.09
N VAL A 6 -3.68 41.02 -10.16
CA VAL A 6 -2.26 40.88 -9.79
C VAL A 6 -1.44 41.05 -11.06
N GLY A 7 -0.64 42.12 -11.12
CA GLY A 7 0.12 42.46 -12.32
C GLY A 7 1.31 41.54 -12.60
N ALA A 8 1.79 41.52 -13.84
CA ALA A 8 2.84 40.64 -14.37
C ALA A 8 4.22 40.68 -13.68
N ASN A 9 4.45 41.59 -12.73
CA ASN A 9 5.69 41.69 -11.96
C ASN A 9 5.42 41.73 -10.45
N ALA A 10 4.18 41.48 -10.03
CA ALA A 10 3.84 41.38 -8.63
C ALA A 10 4.34 40.05 -8.08
N SER A 11 4.95 40.11 -6.90
CA SER A 11 5.46 38.95 -6.18
C SER A 11 4.99 39.03 -4.74
N LYS A 12 4.77 37.88 -4.09
CA LYS A 12 4.38 37.78 -2.67
C LYS A 12 3.10 38.56 -2.34
N THR A 13 2.11 38.46 -3.22
CA THR A 13 0.81 39.10 -3.00
C THR A 13 -0.05 38.22 -2.11
N LEU A 14 -0.51 38.78 -0.99
CA LEU A 14 -1.40 38.08 -0.06
C LEU A 14 -2.78 38.75 -0.07
N ILE A 15 -3.80 37.97 -0.43
CA ILE A 15 -5.21 38.39 -0.48
C ILE A 15 -5.99 37.58 0.55
N VAL A 16 -6.58 38.24 1.54
CA VAL A 16 -7.28 37.59 2.65
C VAL A 16 -8.67 38.18 2.82
N ASN A 17 -9.71 37.33 2.86
CA ASN A 17 -11.11 37.71 3.08
C ASN A 17 -11.63 38.75 2.07
N PHE A 18 -11.16 38.70 0.82
CA PHE A 18 -11.58 39.64 -0.22
C PHE A 18 -12.96 39.26 -0.77
N LEU A 19 -13.85 40.25 -0.88
CA LEU A 19 -15.13 40.14 -1.57
C LEU A 19 -14.99 40.73 -2.98
N ALA A 20 -15.18 39.88 -3.98
CA ALA A 20 -15.25 40.30 -5.37
C ALA A 20 -16.71 40.18 -5.83
N GLU A 21 -17.36 41.29 -6.14
CA GLU A 21 -18.74 41.31 -6.61
C GLU A 21 -18.84 42.11 -7.90
N SER A 22 -19.39 41.50 -8.95
CA SER A 22 -19.70 42.22 -10.19
C SER A 22 -20.70 41.47 -11.05
N SER A 23 -21.64 42.21 -11.65
CA SER A 23 -22.68 41.68 -12.53
C SER A 23 -22.28 41.54 -14.00
N ASN A 24 -21.07 41.97 -14.38
CA ASN A 24 -20.61 42.06 -15.78
C ASN A 24 -19.73 40.88 -16.23
N SER A 25 -19.75 39.76 -15.51
CA SER A 25 -19.00 38.53 -15.81
C SER A 25 -17.47 38.69 -15.86
N VAL A 26 -16.91 39.74 -15.25
CA VAL A 26 -15.45 39.85 -15.10
C VAL A 26 -14.92 38.82 -14.10
N PRO A 27 -13.68 38.32 -14.25
CA PRO A 27 -13.07 37.47 -13.23
C PRO A 27 -12.98 38.17 -11.88
N ASN A 28 -13.14 37.40 -10.81
CA ASN A 28 -13.04 37.90 -9.44
C ASN A 28 -11.60 38.32 -9.14
N VAL A 29 -10.64 37.40 -9.32
CA VAL A 29 -9.21 37.72 -9.30
C VAL A 29 -8.57 37.26 -10.60
N ARG A 30 -7.75 38.13 -11.20
CA ARG A 30 -6.92 37.80 -12.37
C ARG A 30 -5.45 37.85 -12.01
N LEU A 31 -4.75 36.75 -12.24
CA LEU A 31 -3.30 36.63 -12.08
C LEU A 31 -2.67 36.75 -13.47
N GLU A 32 -1.95 37.85 -13.73
CA GLU A 32 -1.32 38.04 -15.04
C GLU A 32 -0.04 37.19 -15.16
N SER A 33 0.30 36.82 -16.40
CA SER A 33 1.56 36.13 -16.69
C SER A 33 2.75 36.90 -16.13
N GLY A 34 3.59 36.24 -15.34
CA GLY A 34 4.74 36.82 -14.63
C GLY A 34 4.48 37.19 -13.17
N SER A 35 3.22 37.22 -12.70
CA SER A 35 2.96 37.29 -11.26
C SER A 35 3.42 36.01 -10.56
N SER A 36 3.98 36.12 -9.36
CA SER A 36 4.53 34.97 -8.63
C SER A 36 4.15 34.98 -7.15
N GLU A 37 4.18 33.80 -6.52
CA GLU A 37 3.99 33.63 -5.06
C GLU A 37 2.72 34.34 -4.53
N THR A 38 1.60 34.21 -5.24
CA THR A 38 0.32 34.79 -4.77
C THR A 38 -0.41 33.83 -3.85
N ALA A 39 -0.90 34.31 -2.71
CA ALA A 39 -1.72 33.53 -1.78
C ALA A 39 -3.12 34.15 -1.68
N LEU A 40 -4.15 33.34 -1.95
CA LEU A 40 -5.56 33.71 -1.80
C LEU A 40 -6.19 32.89 -0.68
N ILE A 41 -6.71 33.56 0.34
CA ILE A 41 -7.34 32.91 1.50
C ILE A 41 -8.73 33.50 1.70
N ASN A 42 -9.76 32.64 1.69
CA ASN A 42 -11.16 33.04 1.86
C ASN A 42 -11.61 34.09 0.85
N LEU A 43 -11.48 33.80 -0.45
CA LEU A 43 -12.03 34.66 -1.50
C LEU A 43 -13.54 34.42 -1.62
N THR A 44 -14.33 35.46 -1.35
CA THR A 44 -15.77 35.45 -1.62
C THR A 44 -16.00 35.91 -3.05
N ALA A 45 -16.03 34.95 -3.98
CA ALA A 45 -16.19 35.18 -5.42
C ALA A 45 -17.67 35.26 -5.82
N MET A 46 -18.22 36.48 -5.89
CA MET A 46 -19.61 36.77 -6.21
C MET A 46 -19.79 37.43 -7.58
N SER A 47 -18.72 37.56 -8.37
CA SER A 47 -18.89 37.92 -9.78
C SER A 47 -19.32 36.72 -10.62
N ASN A 48 -20.12 36.98 -11.66
CA ASN A 48 -20.54 35.98 -12.65
C ASN A 48 -19.37 35.43 -13.51
N GLY A 49 -18.14 35.94 -13.34
CA GLY A 49 -16.93 35.39 -13.97
C GLY A 49 -16.26 34.29 -13.14
N THR A 50 -15.11 33.80 -13.62
CA THR A 50 -14.32 32.80 -12.88
C THR A 50 -13.84 33.34 -11.53
N ALA A 51 -13.70 32.46 -10.53
CA ALA A 51 -13.18 32.82 -9.22
C ALA A 51 -11.71 33.29 -9.31
N ILE A 52 -10.88 32.51 -10.01
CA ILE A 52 -9.48 32.85 -10.29
C ILE A 52 -9.23 32.62 -11.78
N ASP A 53 -8.90 33.69 -12.51
CA ASP A 53 -8.41 33.65 -13.89
C ASP A 53 -6.88 33.64 -13.85
N ASP A 54 -6.29 32.45 -13.98
CA ASP A 54 -4.85 32.23 -13.82
C ASP A 54 -4.10 32.23 -15.16
N ALA A 55 -3.33 33.29 -15.41
CA ALA A 55 -2.32 33.35 -16.46
C ALA A 55 -0.87 33.27 -15.91
N SER A 56 -0.69 33.10 -14.61
CA SER A 56 0.62 33.00 -13.94
C SER A 56 1.32 31.65 -14.17
N GLY A 57 0.57 30.64 -14.64
CA GLY A 57 1.08 29.27 -14.82
C GLY A 57 0.96 28.41 -13.56
N GLY A 58 0.00 28.72 -12.68
CA GLY A 58 -0.22 27.98 -11.45
C GLY A 58 0.69 28.40 -10.29
N ASP A 59 1.32 29.57 -10.37
CA ASP A 59 2.19 30.13 -9.33
C ASP A 59 1.40 30.89 -8.26
N TYR A 60 0.41 30.20 -7.70
CA TYR A 60 -0.41 30.68 -6.60
C TYR A 60 -0.85 29.53 -5.69
N ASP A 61 -1.11 29.88 -4.44
CA ASP A 61 -1.79 29.03 -3.46
C ASP A 61 -3.17 29.64 -3.17
N ALA A 62 -4.17 28.78 -3.04
CA ALA A 62 -5.54 29.17 -2.83
C ALA A 62 -6.18 28.26 -1.79
N VAL A 63 -6.80 28.86 -0.79
CA VAL A 63 -7.49 28.17 0.31
C VAL A 63 -8.85 28.82 0.51
N ASN A 64 -9.91 28.03 0.38
CA ASN A 64 -11.30 28.47 0.39
C ASN A 64 -11.53 29.66 -0.56
N ALA A 65 -11.12 29.53 -1.83
CA ALA A 65 -11.03 30.66 -2.74
C ALA A 65 -11.92 30.57 -4.00
N GLY A 66 -13.09 29.92 -3.90
CA GLY A 66 -14.03 29.79 -5.03
C GLY A 66 -14.73 28.43 -5.12
N TYR A 67 -15.64 28.33 -6.10
CA TYR A 67 -16.47 27.16 -6.40
C TYR A 67 -16.32 26.78 -7.90
N PRO A 68 -16.38 25.50 -8.30
CA PRO A 68 -16.56 24.31 -7.45
C PRO A 68 -15.29 23.84 -6.75
N ASP A 69 -14.11 24.04 -7.34
CA ASP A 69 -12.82 23.78 -6.69
C ASP A 69 -11.88 24.97 -6.91
N SER A 70 -11.44 25.60 -5.83
CA SER A 70 -10.41 26.65 -5.86
C SER A 70 -9.51 26.57 -4.64
N ASN A 71 -9.29 25.34 -4.19
CA ASN A 71 -8.25 24.99 -3.24
C ASN A 71 -7.07 24.45 -4.05
N ARG A 72 -5.97 25.20 -4.08
CA ARG A 72 -4.73 24.78 -4.70
C ARG A 72 -3.62 25.00 -3.69
N LEU A 73 -2.94 23.94 -3.31
CA LEU A 73 -1.70 24.04 -2.56
C LEU A 73 -0.61 23.47 -3.44
N ARG A 74 0.43 24.27 -3.68
CA ARG A 74 1.68 23.76 -4.23
C ARG A 74 2.34 22.87 -3.17
N LYS A 75 3.42 22.17 -3.54
CA LYS A 75 4.15 21.27 -2.64
C LYS A 75 4.46 21.97 -1.31
N THR A 76 3.91 21.43 -0.23
CA THR A 76 4.01 22.00 1.11
C THR A 76 4.60 20.96 2.06
N LEU A 77 5.62 21.35 2.81
CA LEU A 77 6.14 20.53 3.90
C LEU A 77 5.28 20.76 5.14
N VAL A 78 4.67 19.69 5.66
CA VAL A 78 3.91 19.73 6.91
C VAL A 78 4.60 18.80 7.91
N THR A 79 5.02 19.35 9.05
CA THR A 79 5.73 18.59 10.09
C THR A 79 4.82 17.69 10.92
N ASP A 80 3.57 18.12 11.11
CA ASP A 80 2.53 17.36 11.79
C ASP A 80 1.16 17.73 11.19
N MET A 81 0.39 16.73 10.78
CA MET A 81 -0.93 16.89 10.17
C MET A 81 -1.91 15.94 10.84
N LYS A 82 -2.99 16.50 11.40
CA LYS A 82 -4.18 15.75 11.76
C LYS A 82 -5.30 16.02 10.77
N ALA A 83 -5.54 15.08 9.86
CA ALA A 83 -6.69 15.11 8.95
C ALA A 83 -7.86 14.31 9.55
N ALA A 84 -9.07 14.89 9.56
CA ALA A 84 -10.26 14.14 9.94
C ALA A 84 -10.68 13.14 8.84
N LEU A 85 -10.40 13.48 7.58
CA LEU A 85 -10.66 12.66 6.41
C LEU A 85 -9.63 13.00 5.34
N MET A 86 -9.09 11.97 4.67
CA MET A 86 -8.26 12.11 3.49
C MET A 86 -9.01 11.51 2.30
N ARG A 87 -9.08 12.26 1.20
CA ARG A 87 -9.59 11.77 -0.09
C ARG A 87 -8.40 11.67 -1.03
N TYR A 88 -8.37 10.62 -1.80
CA TYR A 88 -7.31 10.37 -2.78
C TYR A 88 -7.88 10.55 -4.17
N ASP A 89 -7.10 11.14 -5.07
CA ASP A 89 -7.38 11.10 -6.49
C ASP A 89 -7.23 9.66 -6.98
N SER A 90 -8.23 9.22 -7.75
CA SER A 90 -8.33 7.86 -8.24
C SER A 90 -8.51 7.82 -9.75
N GLU A 91 -7.89 6.84 -10.39
CA GLU A 91 -8.01 6.55 -11.82
C GLU A 91 -8.68 5.18 -12.04
N TYR A 92 -9.48 5.08 -13.11
CA TYR A 92 -10.08 3.81 -13.57
C TYR A 92 -9.48 3.40 -14.92
N ILE A 93 -9.00 2.16 -15.03
CA ILE A 93 -8.32 1.64 -16.22
C ILE A 93 -8.98 0.32 -16.66
N ASP A 94 -9.52 0.27 -17.88
CA ASP A 94 -10.22 -0.91 -18.45
C ASP A 94 -9.75 -1.32 -19.86
N THR A 95 -8.78 -0.58 -20.40
CA THR A 95 -8.24 -0.77 -21.74
C THR A 95 -7.01 -1.69 -21.68
N PRO A 96 -6.95 -2.81 -22.41
CA PRO A 96 -5.80 -3.72 -22.37
C PRO A 96 -4.50 -3.07 -22.88
N GLY A 97 -3.35 -3.58 -22.40
CA GLY A 97 -2.03 -3.12 -22.85
C GLY A 97 -1.21 -2.47 -21.75
N SER A 98 -0.33 -1.54 -22.14
CA SER A 98 0.59 -0.85 -21.23
C SER A 98 0.10 0.54 -20.87
N HIS A 99 0.11 0.86 -19.58
CA HIS A 99 -0.25 2.17 -19.03
C HIS A 99 0.89 2.70 -18.19
N SER A 100 1.25 3.96 -18.38
CA SER A 100 2.21 4.66 -17.52
C SER A 100 1.43 5.40 -16.44
N LEU A 101 1.74 5.11 -15.18
CA LEU A 101 1.18 5.81 -14.05
C LEU A 101 2.00 7.08 -13.78
N ASP A 102 1.33 8.14 -13.35
CA ASP A 102 1.98 9.39 -12.97
C ASP A 102 1.58 9.81 -11.55
N LEU A 103 2.10 10.95 -11.09
CA LEU A 103 1.86 11.44 -9.73
C LEU A 103 0.51 12.19 -9.57
N SER A 104 -0.38 12.13 -10.56
CA SER A 104 -1.69 12.79 -10.47
C SER A 104 -2.74 11.96 -9.72
N HIS A 105 -2.53 10.65 -9.60
CA HIS A 105 -3.41 9.75 -8.86
C HIS A 105 -2.62 8.91 -7.85
N SER A 106 -3.23 8.61 -6.71
CA SER A 106 -2.64 7.71 -5.71
C SER A 106 -3.31 6.34 -5.69
N VAL A 107 -4.47 6.20 -6.33
CA VAL A 107 -5.25 4.96 -6.36
C VAL A 107 -5.64 4.63 -7.80
N HIS A 108 -5.28 3.45 -8.28
CA HIS A 108 -5.62 2.95 -9.61
C HIS A 108 -6.51 1.71 -9.47
N ILE A 109 -7.74 1.83 -9.96
CA ILE A 109 -8.75 0.78 -9.98
C ILE A 109 -8.75 0.19 -11.38
N VAL A 110 -8.41 -1.09 -11.50
CA VAL A 110 -8.07 -1.68 -12.80
C VAL A 110 -8.93 -2.90 -13.09
N ASP A 111 -9.58 -2.86 -14.25
CA ASP A 111 -10.44 -3.91 -14.79
C ASP A 111 -9.75 -4.58 -15.98
N ALA A 112 -9.18 -5.76 -15.74
CA ALA A 112 -8.52 -6.58 -16.74
C ALA A 112 -9.49 -7.47 -17.56
N TYR A 113 -10.80 -7.21 -17.53
CA TYR A 113 -11.79 -8.04 -18.23
C TYR A 113 -11.49 -8.21 -19.71
N ASN A 114 -11.06 -7.13 -20.38
CA ASN A 114 -10.79 -7.12 -21.82
C ASN A 114 -9.42 -7.68 -22.20
N GLY A 115 -8.54 -7.96 -21.24
CA GLY A 115 -7.19 -8.47 -21.50
C GLY A 115 -6.18 -8.12 -20.40
N ALA A 116 -5.04 -8.82 -20.43
CA ALA A 116 -3.94 -8.55 -19.50
C ALA A 116 -3.37 -7.13 -19.67
N MET A 117 -2.88 -6.57 -18.56
CA MET A 117 -2.35 -5.20 -18.52
C MET A 117 -0.97 -5.13 -17.88
N THR A 118 -0.19 -4.14 -18.29
CA THR A 118 1.06 -3.74 -17.65
C THR A 118 0.94 -2.30 -17.19
N LEU A 119 1.03 -2.06 -15.89
CA LEU A 119 1.08 -0.72 -15.29
C LEU A 119 2.52 -0.39 -14.93
N THR A 120 3.02 0.71 -15.45
CA THR A 120 4.40 1.15 -15.27
C THR A 120 4.40 2.30 -14.28
N LEU A 121 4.94 2.08 -13.08
CA LEU A 121 5.17 3.13 -12.09
C LEU A 121 6.17 4.16 -12.64
N PRO A 122 6.08 5.44 -12.24
CA PRO A 122 7.09 6.41 -12.64
C PRO A 122 8.45 6.04 -12.03
N ALA A 123 9.54 6.44 -12.67
CA ALA A 123 10.90 6.22 -12.16
C ALA A 123 11.00 6.70 -10.71
N ALA A 124 11.49 5.86 -9.79
CA ALA A 124 11.44 6.13 -8.36
C ALA A 124 12.09 7.48 -7.96
N ASN A 125 13.15 7.89 -8.67
CA ASN A 125 13.84 9.16 -8.45
C ASN A 125 13.00 10.42 -8.74
N THR A 126 11.92 10.29 -9.50
CA THR A 126 10.95 11.37 -9.76
C THR A 126 9.80 11.39 -8.75
N ALA A 127 9.67 10.33 -7.96
CA ALA A 127 8.53 10.08 -7.07
C ALA A 127 8.91 9.92 -5.56
N PRO A 128 9.91 10.62 -5.00
CA PRO A 128 10.31 10.41 -3.61
C PRO A 128 9.14 10.68 -2.64
N GLY A 129 8.85 9.71 -1.79
CA GLY A 129 7.77 9.80 -0.79
C GLY A 129 6.36 9.54 -1.35
N ALA A 130 6.23 9.20 -2.65
CA ALA A 130 4.95 8.88 -3.24
C ALA A 130 4.49 7.47 -2.82
N THR A 131 3.18 7.35 -2.60
CA THR A 131 2.50 6.07 -2.38
C THR A 131 1.46 5.87 -3.47
N MET A 132 1.42 4.67 -4.06
CA MET A 132 0.45 4.30 -5.08
C MET A 132 -0.19 2.96 -4.75
N THR A 133 -1.51 2.88 -4.86
CA THR A 133 -2.27 1.64 -4.71
C THR A 133 -2.82 1.21 -6.06
N VAL A 134 -2.57 -0.04 -6.45
CA VAL A 134 -3.19 -0.67 -7.62
C VAL A 134 -4.08 -1.80 -7.13
N LYS A 135 -5.35 -1.82 -7.57
CA LYS A 135 -6.30 -2.89 -7.25
C LYS A 135 -6.92 -3.47 -8.53
N LYS A 136 -6.88 -4.79 -8.65
CA LYS A 136 -7.67 -5.54 -9.64
C LYS A 136 -9.10 -5.70 -9.15
N ILE A 137 -10.08 -5.41 -10.00
CA ILE A 137 -11.50 -5.52 -9.62
C ILE A 137 -12.28 -6.60 -10.35
N ASP A 138 -11.73 -7.21 -11.39
CA ASP A 138 -12.42 -8.22 -12.18
C ASP A 138 -11.98 -9.65 -11.81
N ALA A 139 -12.87 -10.63 -12.07
CA ALA A 139 -12.65 -12.04 -11.80
C ALA A 139 -11.98 -12.82 -12.94
N THR A 140 -11.52 -12.15 -14.00
CA THR A 140 -10.94 -12.84 -15.15
C THR A 140 -9.53 -13.36 -14.85
N PRO A 141 -9.03 -14.37 -15.60
CA PRO A 141 -7.66 -14.86 -15.43
C PRO A 141 -6.59 -13.91 -16.00
N ASN A 142 -6.98 -12.78 -16.58
CA ASN A 142 -6.05 -11.80 -17.13
C ASN A 142 -5.23 -11.18 -15.99
N VAL A 143 -3.91 -11.14 -16.15
CA VAL A 143 -3.00 -10.67 -15.11
C VAL A 143 -2.72 -9.19 -15.29
N ILE A 144 -2.70 -8.44 -14.20
CA ILE A 144 -2.11 -7.10 -14.14
C ILE A 144 -0.68 -7.24 -13.64
N THR A 145 0.26 -6.75 -14.44
CA THR A 145 1.69 -6.68 -14.10
C THR A 145 2.04 -5.26 -13.72
N ILE A 146 2.58 -5.05 -12.53
CA ILE A 146 3.07 -3.75 -12.06
C ILE A 146 4.59 -3.76 -12.17
N THR A 147 5.13 -2.79 -12.91
CA THR A 147 6.56 -2.63 -13.16
C THR A 147 6.99 -1.17 -12.92
N GLU A 148 8.22 -0.80 -13.24
CA GLU A 148 8.77 0.55 -13.04
C GLU A 148 9.43 1.07 -14.33
N ASP A 149 9.23 2.36 -14.64
CA ASP A 149 9.92 3.03 -15.74
C ASP A 149 11.42 3.14 -15.47
N GLY A 150 12.21 2.46 -16.29
CA GLY A 150 13.67 2.43 -16.19
C GLY A 150 14.23 1.70 -14.96
N GLY A 151 13.38 1.00 -14.19
CA GLY A 151 13.75 0.31 -12.96
C GLY A 151 13.53 -1.20 -13.00
N SER A 152 13.65 -1.84 -11.82
CA SER A 152 13.44 -3.29 -11.67
C SER A 152 12.05 -3.64 -11.16
N GLY A 153 11.19 -2.64 -10.91
CA GLY A 153 9.86 -2.81 -10.34
C GLY A 153 9.85 -2.84 -8.81
N PRO A 154 8.66 -2.91 -8.20
CA PRO A 154 8.50 -2.98 -6.74
C PRO A 154 9.25 -4.15 -6.10
N ASP A 155 10.00 -3.88 -5.03
CA ASP A 155 10.91 -4.85 -4.37
C ASP A 155 11.92 -5.51 -5.34
N GLY A 156 12.27 -4.81 -6.42
CA GLY A 156 13.22 -5.30 -7.42
C GLY A 156 12.67 -6.38 -8.36
N ARG A 157 11.34 -6.47 -8.51
CA ARG A 157 10.69 -7.38 -9.45
C ARG A 157 9.37 -6.80 -9.99
N ASP A 158 8.88 -7.39 -11.08
CA ASP A 158 7.50 -7.21 -11.50
C ASP A 158 6.53 -7.86 -10.48
N LEU A 159 5.53 -7.10 -10.06
CA LEU A 159 4.46 -7.58 -9.18
C LEU A 159 3.23 -7.99 -10.00
N LYS A 160 2.58 -9.10 -9.65
CA LYS A 160 1.47 -9.66 -10.42
C LYS A 160 0.20 -9.79 -9.58
N LEU A 161 -0.88 -9.16 -10.06
CA LEU A 161 -2.23 -9.28 -9.53
C LEU A 161 -3.04 -10.18 -10.48
N GLY A 162 -3.49 -11.34 -10.01
CA GLY A 162 -4.14 -12.35 -10.84
C GLY A 162 -5.59 -12.62 -10.45
N GLY A 163 -5.91 -12.56 -9.17
CA GLY A 163 -7.27 -12.74 -8.64
C GLY A 163 -8.08 -11.45 -8.66
N GLU A 164 -9.40 -11.60 -8.58
CA GLU A 164 -10.29 -10.52 -8.14
C GLU A 164 -9.84 -10.03 -6.75
N ASP A 165 -9.92 -8.73 -6.51
CA ASP A 165 -9.52 -8.07 -5.27
C ASP A 165 -8.03 -8.16 -4.90
N ASP A 166 -7.18 -8.72 -5.75
CA ASP A 166 -5.73 -8.59 -5.61
C ASP A 166 -5.34 -7.11 -5.63
N TYR A 167 -4.53 -6.69 -4.67
CA TYR A 167 -4.04 -5.31 -4.60
C TYR A 167 -2.60 -5.24 -4.11
N ALA A 168 -1.98 -4.09 -4.39
CA ALA A 168 -0.70 -3.72 -3.82
C ALA A 168 -0.62 -2.21 -3.62
N THR A 169 -0.11 -1.81 -2.46
CA THR A 169 0.33 -0.45 -2.16
C THR A 169 1.85 -0.42 -2.17
N VAL A 170 2.40 0.46 -3.01
CA VAL A 170 3.85 0.65 -3.16
C VAL A 170 4.27 2.04 -2.71
N TYR A 171 5.47 2.14 -2.15
CA TYR A 171 6.08 3.39 -1.68
C TYR A 171 7.44 3.61 -2.35
N SER A 172 7.68 4.81 -2.86
CA SER A 172 8.99 5.19 -3.39
C SER A 172 9.81 5.92 -2.34
N ASN A 173 11.05 5.45 -2.11
CA ASN A 173 12.03 6.14 -1.29
C ASN A 173 12.90 7.13 -2.09
N GLY A 174 12.59 7.37 -3.37
CA GLY A 174 13.41 8.19 -4.27
C GLY A 174 14.52 7.42 -4.99
N THR A 175 14.67 6.12 -4.77
CA THR A 175 15.65 5.25 -5.46
C THR A 175 15.02 3.98 -5.99
N SER A 176 14.07 3.41 -5.26
CA SER A 176 13.33 2.22 -5.66
C SER A 176 11.92 2.25 -5.09
N TRP A 177 11.03 1.45 -5.68
CA TRP A 177 9.70 1.18 -5.16
C TRP A 177 9.70 -0.03 -4.23
N TYR A 178 8.99 0.06 -3.13
CA TYR A 178 8.84 -1.01 -2.14
C TYR A 178 7.37 -1.36 -1.96
N VAL A 179 7.05 -2.65 -1.89
CA VAL A 179 5.70 -3.08 -1.53
C VAL A 179 5.53 -2.92 -0.03
N ILE A 180 4.59 -2.07 0.39
CA ILE A 180 4.32 -1.82 1.82
C ILE A 180 3.02 -2.50 2.29
N GLU A 181 2.10 -2.79 1.36
CA GLU A 181 0.87 -3.54 1.65
C GLU A 181 0.49 -4.37 0.42
N SER A 182 0.09 -5.62 0.60
CA SER A 182 -0.52 -6.44 -0.45
C SER A 182 -1.15 -7.70 0.15
N ASN A 183 -2.26 -8.19 -0.44
CA ASN A 183 -2.78 -9.53 -0.14
C ASN A 183 -2.04 -10.66 -0.89
N ARG A 184 -1.05 -10.30 -1.72
CA ARG A 184 -0.21 -11.21 -2.51
C ARG A 184 1.22 -11.33 -1.99
N MET A 185 1.49 -10.80 -0.79
CA MET A 185 2.81 -10.96 -0.18
C MET A 185 3.13 -12.44 -0.04
N ALA A 186 4.36 -12.82 -0.41
CA ALA A 186 4.81 -14.19 -0.26
C ALA A 186 4.66 -14.58 1.22
N GLY A 187 3.90 -15.63 1.50
CA GLY A 187 3.77 -16.16 2.86
C GLY A 187 5.15 -16.46 3.43
N SER A 188 5.35 -16.20 4.72
CA SER A 188 6.64 -16.44 5.35
C SER A 188 6.82 -17.95 5.55
N VAL A 189 7.70 -18.58 4.76
CA VAL A 189 7.96 -20.04 4.82
C VAL A 189 9.36 -20.31 5.33
N ARG A 190 9.50 -21.27 6.24
CA ARG A 190 10.76 -21.86 6.68
C ARG A 190 10.84 -23.30 6.21
N TYR A 191 11.96 -23.70 5.62
CA TYR A 191 12.28 -25.11 5.37
C TYR A 191 13.43 -25.54 6.28
N ALA A 192 13.32 -26.73 6.87
CA ALA A 192 14.36 -27.33 7.68
C ALA A 192 14.47 -28.83 7.37
N ASP A 193 15.68 -29.30 7.08
CA ASP A 193 16.03 -30.72 7.02
C ASP A 193 17.03 -31.02 8.14
N THR A 194 16.56 -31.64 9.21
CA THR A 194 17.32 -31.70 10.47
C THR A 194 16.93 -32.92 11.32
N THR A 195 17.58 -33.06 12.46
CA THR A 195 17.28 -34.06 13.49
C THR A 195 17.32 -33.42 14.87
N GLY A 196 16.68 -34.03 15.86
CA GLY A 196 16.63 -33.49 17.23
C GLY A 196 15.68 -32.29 17.32
N THR A 197 15.97 -31.34 18.20
CA THR A 197 15.07 -30.21 18.45
C THR A 197 15.25 -29.09 17.41
N TYR A 198 14.18 -28.74 16.71
CA TYR A 198 14.08 -27.56 15.87
C TYR A 198 13.22 -26.49 16.58
N GLN A 199 13.84 -25.36 16.93
CA GLN A 199 13.15 -24.24 17.56
C GLN A 199 12.34 -23.46 16.53
N ILE A 200 11.05 -23.28 16.79
CA ILE A 200 10.19 -22.48 15.93
C ILE A 200 10.37 -21.00 16.29
N ASP A 201 10.96 -20.23 15.37
CA ASP A 201 11.37 -18.83 15.58
C ASP A 201 10.22 -17.80 15.50
N MET A 202 9.01 -18.23 15.09
CA MET A 202 7.83 -17.39 14.83
C MET A 202 7.99 -16.38 13.68
N VAL A 203 9.09 -16.44 12.92
CA VAL A 203 9.33 -15.58 11.75
C VAL A 203 8.52 -16.08 10.55
N GLY A 204 8.39 -17.41 10.42
CA GLY A 204 7.53 -18.08 9.44
C GLY A 204 6.08 -18.21 9.90
N ASP A 205 5.15 -18.18 8.95
CA ASP A 205 3.77 -18.63 9.12
C ASP A 205 3.63 -20.12 8.73
N VAL A 206 4.51 -20.64 7.87
CA VAL A 206 4.56 -22.05 7.49
C VAL A 206 5.96 -22.63 7.70
N TYR A 207 6.04 -23.77 8.37
CA TYR A 207 7.28 -24.53 8.60
C TYR A 207 7.18 -25.89 7.91
N LEU A 208 8.00 -26.06 6.89
CA LEU A 208 8.18 -27.29 6.15
C LEU A 208 9.37 -28.05 6.75
N ILE A 209 9.11 -29.11 7.50
CA ILE A 209 10.13 -29.84 8.24
C ILE A 209 10.33 -31.21 7.62
N SER A 210 11.57 -31.55 7.28
CA SER A 210 12.02 -32.89 6.93
C SER A 210 12.70 -33.51 8.15
N SER A 211 12.26 -34.71 8.53
CA SER A 211 12.88 -35.58 9.52
C SER A 211 13.58 -36.78 8.86
N TYR A 212 13.99 -36.65 7.59
CA TYR A 212 14.55 -37.77 6.82
C TYR A 212 15.76 -38.42 7.51
N GLY A 213 16.67 -37.60 8.04
CA GLY A 213 17.88 -38.06 8.75
C GLY A 213 17.65 -38.57 10.18
N GLY A 214 16.46 -38.37 10.76
CA GLY A 214 16.16 -38.71 12.15
C GLY A 214 14.96 -37.93 12.69
N ALA A 215 14.35 -38.42 13.78
CA ALA A 215 13.18 -37.77 14.38
C ALA A 215 13.45 -36.31 14.78
N VAL A 216 12.45 -35.45 14.61
CA VAL A 216 12.53 -34.01 14.91
C VAL A 216 11.50 -33.65 15.98
N THR A 217 11.93 -32.89 16.99
CA THR A 217 11.05 -32.20 17.92
C THR A 217 10.91 -30.75 17.47
N ALA A 218 9.79 -30.41 16.84
CA ALA A 218 9.45 -29.05 16.45
C ALA A 218 8.90 -28.30 17.67
N GLN A 219 9.74 -27.50 18.33
CA GLN A 219 9.41 -26.87 19.61
C GLN A 219 8.90 -25.44 19.41
N LEU A 220 7.61 -25.22 19.70
CA LEU A 220 6.99 -23.91 19.81
C LEU A 220 7.58 -23.13 20.99
N PRO A 221 7.67 -21.79 20.92
CA PRO A 221 7.95 -20.98 22.10
C PRO A 221 6.80 -21.09 23.12
N PRO A 222 7.01 -20.67 24.38
CA PRO A 222 5.94 -20.56 25.35
C PRO A 222 4.78 -19.74 24.78
N ALA A 223 3.53 -20.18 24.95
CA ALA A 223 2.37 -19.51 24.37
C ALA A 223 2.23 -18.04 24.79
N ASN A 224 2.75 -17.67 25.95
CA ASN A 224 2.77 -16.32 26.50
C ASN A 224 3.99 -15.47 26.07
N ALA A 225 4.89 -16.01 25.24
CA ALA A 225 6.01 -15.24 24.70
C ALA A 225 5.49 -14.15 23.77
N ALA A 226 6.09 -12.96 23.79
CA ALA A 226 5.60 -11.80 23.04
C ALA A 226 5.47 -12.08 21.53
N GLN A 227 6.38 -12.88 20.97
CA GLN A 227 6.37 -13.29 19.57
C GLN A 227 5.33 -14.36 19.23
N ALA A 228 4.66 -14.97 20.22
CA ALA A 228 3.71 -16.07 20.04
C ALA A 228 2.25 -15.60 20.13
N VAL A 229 1.95 -14.60 20.95
CA VAL A 229 0.57 -14.16 21.24
C VAL A 229 -0.20 -13.85 19.95
N GLY A 230 -1.32 -14.55 19.73
CA GLY A 230 -2.20 -14.35 18.57
C GLY A 230 -1.65 -14.88 17.25
N ARG A 231 -0.44 -15.46 17.23
CA ARG A 231 0.15 -16.02 16.01
C ARG A 231 -0.49 -17.37 15.70
N MET A 232 -0.76 -17.57 14.42
CA MET A 232 -1.17 -18.83 13.84
C MET A 232 -0.06 -19.32 12.91
N ILE A 233 0.35 -20.57 13.06
CA ILE A 233 1.36 -21.17 12.17
C ILE A 233 0.95 -22.57 11.73
N THR A 234 1.45 -23.00 10.59
CA THR A 234 1.32 -24.38 10.09
C THR A 234 2.67 -25.07 10.10
N ILE A 235 2.73 -26.30 10.64
CA ILE A 235 3.91 -27.17 10.60
C ILE A 235 3.54 -28.40 9.78
N LYS A 236 4.37 -28.76 8.79
CA LYS A 236 4.14 -29.90 7.89
C LYS A 236 5.38 -30.78 7.79
N LYS A 237 5.21 -32.09 7.96
CA LYS A 237 6.24 -33.08 7.62
C LYS A 237 6.29 -33.25 6.10
N THR A 238 7.48 -33.11 5.52
CA THR A 238 7.64 -33.09 4.05
C THR A 238 8.24 -34.37 3.46
N ASP A 239 8.97 -35.15 4.26
CA ASP A 239 9.72 -36.31 3.78
C ASP A 239 8.98 -37.65 4.04
N PRO A 240 9.30 -38.71 3.27
CA PRO A 240 8.64 -40.02 3.37
C PRO A 240 9.25 -40.96 4.42
N SER A 241 10.25 -40.54 5.21
CA SER A 241 10.87 -41.42 6.20
C SER A 241 9.88 -41.78 7.33
N GLY A 242 10.15 -42.89 8.02
CA GLY A 242 9.41 -43.31 9.21
C GLY A 242 9.69 -42.47 10.47
N ASN A 243 10.59 -41.50 10.40
CA ASN A 243 10.90 -40.61 11.51
C ASN A 243 9.79 -39.57 11.67
N ALA A 244 9.29 -39.38 12.88
CA ALA A 244 8.24 -38.40 13.13
C ALA A 244 8.79 -36.97 13.27
N VAL A 245 7.92 -36.00 12.96
CA VAL A 245 8.04 -34.62 13.48
C VAL A 245 7.05 -34.49 14.64
N THR A 246 7.56 -34.31 15.86
CA THR A 246 6.75 -34.14 17.07
C THR A 246 6.71 -32.67 17.44
N VAL A 247 5.52 -32.06 17.35
CA VAL A 247 5.28 -30.67 17.72
C VAL A 247 5.05 -30.58 19.23
N THR A 248 5.87 -29.77 19.90
CA THR A 248 5.86 -29.57 21.36
C THR A 248 5.89 -28.08 21.70
N GLU A 249 5.84 -27.74 22.99
CA GLU A 249 6.05 -26.37 23.48
C GLU A 249 7.23 -26.32 24.45
N GLN A 250 8.01 -25.24 24.40
CA GLN A 250 9.08 -25.00 25.36
C GLN A 250 8.49 -24.73 26.75
N GLY A 251 8.79 -25.59 27.72
CA GLY A 251 8.34 -25.43 29.11
C GLY A 251 6.84 -25.65 29.33
N GLY A 252 6.11 -26.10 28.31
CA GLY A 252 4.67 -26.38 28.35
C GLY A 252 4.32 -27.79 27.87
N ALA A 253 3.03 -28.12 27.88
CA ALA A 253 2.53 -29.44 27.49
C ALA A 253 2.40 -29.62 25.96
N GLY A 254 2.44 -28.52 25.20
CA GLY A 254 2.23 -28.52 23.75
C GLY A 254 0.81 -28.10 23.34
N PRO A 255 0.51 -28.12 22.03
CA PRO A 255 -0.82 -27.79 21.50
C PRO A 255 -1.94 -28.66 22.09
N ASP A 256 -3.07 -28.05 22.48
CA ASP A 256 -4.19 -28.73 23.16
C ASP A 256 -3.75 -29.56 24.38
N GLN A 257 -2.77 -29.06 25.14
CA GLN A 257 -2.20 -29.72 26.32
C GLN A 257 -1.45 -31.04 26.04
N GLY A 258 -0.99 -31.25 24.80
CA GLY A 258 -0.22 -32.43 24.43
C GLY A 258 0.71 -32.21 23.24
N SER A 259 1.62 -33.16 23.03
CA SER A 259 2.46 -33.15 21.82
C SER A 259 1.67 -33.66 20.61
N VAL A 260 1.84 -33.02 19.44
CA VAL A 260 1.22 -33.47 18.19
C VAL A 260 2.25 -34.17 17.32
N VAL A 261 2.02 -35.45 17.03
CA VAL A 261 2.94 -36.25 16.21
C VAL A 261 2.51 -36.25 14.74
N LEU A 262 3.41 -35.88 13.85
CA LEU A 262 3.28 -35.96 12.39
C LEU A 262 4.16 -37.13 11.90
N SER A 263 3.55 -38.31 11.73
CA SER A 263 4.26 -39.57 11.50
C SER A 263 4.45 -39.94 10.03
N THR A 264 3.62 -39.43 9.12
CA THR A 264 3.73 -39.73 7.69
C THR A 264 3.94 -38.47 6.86
N GLN A 265 4.38 -38.67 5.61
CA GLN A 265 4.55 -37.57 4.67
C GLN A 265 3.25 -36.80 4.49
N ASN A 266 3.35 -35.48 4.45
CA ASN A 266 2.24 -34.54 4.29
C ASN A 266 1.34 -34.35 5.51
N HIS A 267 1.56 -35.05 6.62
CA HIS A 267 0.89 -34.70 7.86
C HIS A 267 1.24 -33.27 8.25
N ALA A 268 0.22 -32.52 8.65
CA ALA A 268 0.35 -31.12 9.01
C ALA A 268 -0.54 -30.77 10.19
N VAL A 269 -0.14 -29.77 10.96
CA VAL A 269 -0.93 -29.18 12.02
C VAL A 269 -0.85 -27.67 11.94
N THR A 270 -1.98 -27.00 12.07
CA THR A 270 -2.06 -25.56 12.26
C THR A 270 -2.43 -25.29 13.70
N VAL A 271 -1.65 -24.45 14.37
CA VAL A 271 -1.84 -24.08 15.77
C VAL A 271 -1.94 -22.57 15.92
N ILE A 272 -2.69 -22.11 16.92
CA ILE A 272 -2.80 -20.70 17.31
C ILE A 272 -2.51 -20.52 18.80
N SER A 273 -1.78 -19.47 19.18
CA SER A 273 -1.61 -19.11 20.59
C SER A 273 -2.65 -18.09 21.01
N ASN A 274 -3.30 -18.33 22.15
CA ASN A 274 -4.21 -17.38 22.78
C ASN A 274 -3.54 -16.56 23.91
N SER A 275 -2.21 -16.51 23.97
CA SER A 275 -1.38 -15.97 25.08
C SER A 275 -1.25 -16.83 26.34
N VAL A 276 -2.01 -17.92 26.47
CA VAL A 276 -1.95 -18.82 27.64
C VAL A 276 -1.53 -20.22 27.22
N GLN A 277 -2.07 -20.70 26.10
CA GLN A 277 -1.79 -22.02 25.55
C GLN A 277 -1.83 -22.00 24.02
N TRP A 278 -1.25 -23.03 23.42
CA TRP A 278 -1.40 -23.33 22.01
C TRP A 278 -2.63 -24.21 21.78
N TYR A 279 -3.44 -23.86 20.78
CA TYR A 279 -4.59 -24.65 20.34
C TYR A 279 -4.39 -25.19 18.94
N VAL A 280 -4.83 -26.41 18.69
CA VAL A 280 -4.92 -26.94 17.32
C VAL A 280 -6.19 -26.42 16.66
N VAL A 281 -6.05 -25.74 15.52
CA VAL A 281 -7.19 -25.25 14.72
C VAL A 281 -7.46 -26.08 13.48
N SER A 282 -6.43 -26.79 13.01
CA SER A 282 -6.55 -27.74 11.90
C SER A 282 -5.48 -28.79 11.99
N LYS A 283 -5.80 -30.02 11.60
CA LYS A 283 -4.86 -31.13 11.56
C LYS A 283 -5.18 -32.01 10.36
N LEU A 284 -4.17 -32.27 9.55
CA LEU A 284 -4.20 -33.32 8.54
C LEU A 284 -3.36 -34.49 9.05
N SER A 285 -4.05 -35.60 9.30
CA SER A 285 -3.52 -36.82 9.91
C SER A 285 -3.79 -38.05 9.05
#